data_AF-A0A8J8B7M7-F1
#
_entry.id   AF-A0A8J8B7M7-F1
#
_cell.length_a   1.000
_cell.length_b   1.000
_cell.length_c   1.000
_cell.angle_alpha   90.00
_cell.angle_beta   90.00
_cell.angle_gamma   90.00
#
_symmetry.space_group_name_H-M   'P 1'
#
loop_
_entity.id
_entity.type
_entity.pdbx_description
1 polymer ?
#
loop_
_entity_poly.entity_id
_entity_poly.type
_entity_poly.pdbx_seq_one_letter_code
_entity_poly.pdbx_strand_id
1 'polypeptide(L)'
;MSDRAGHPLATPGLHLQPGPGGAHIAGPDGSVHYLNQTAAAVWLHADGSRDLAALAGALAPEFGLAEPPLADVERAIALLRDRGLVQPPGG
;
A
#
# COMPACT_ATOMS: atom_id res chain seq x y z
N MET A 1 -18.50 -15.64 -5.46
CA MET A 1 -18.31 -14.75 -4.30
C MET A 1 -16.81 -14.63 -4.12
N SER A 2 -16.20 -13.64 -4.78
CA SER A 2 -14.73 -13.52 -4.79
C SER A 2 -14.28 -12.96 -3.45
N ASP A 3 -13.40 -13.71 -2.80
CA ASP A 3 -12.89 -13.45 -1.47
C ASP A 3 -12.06 -12.17 -1.46
N ARG A 4 -12.60 -11.09 -0.87
CA ARG A 4 -11.90 -9.81 -0.70
C ARG A 4 -10.82 -9.88 0.39
N ALA A 5 -10.66 -11.01 1.09
CA ALA A 5 -9.68 -11.16 2.17
C ALA A 5 -8.21 -11.08 1.71
N GLY A 6 -7.93 -11.02 0.40
CA GLY A 6 -6.57 -10.86 -0.13
C GLY A 6 -6.24 -9.50 -0.74
N HIS A 7 -7.20 -8.58 -0.82
CA HIS A 7 -7.09 -7.40 -1.69
C HIS A 7 -6.88 -6.12 -0.86
N PRO A 8 -5.65 -5.57 -0.79
CA PRO A 8 -5.41 -4.34 -0.04
C PRO A 8 -6.19 -3.17 -0.62
N LEU A 9 -6.91 -2.47 0.26
CA LEU A 9 -7.68 -1.27 -0.05
C LEU A 9 -7.21 -0.13 0.85
N ALA A 10 -6.71 0.94 0.25
CA ALA A 10 -6.36 2.17 0.94
C ALA A 10 -7.56 2.70 1.74
N THR A 11 -7.30 3.17 2.96
CA THR A 11 -8.35 3.71 3.81
C THR A 11 -9.01 4.91 3.13
N PRO A 12 -10.35 4.88 2.92
CA PRO A 12 -11.06 5.96 2.24
C PRO A 12 -10.87 7.32 2.93
N GLY A 13 -10.71 8.37 2.13
CA GLY A 13 -10.54 9.74 2.62
C GLY A 13 -9.11 10.10 3.03
N LEU A 14 -8.18 9.16 2.99
CA LEU A 14 -6.75 9.47 3.13
C LEU A 14 -6.17 9.87 1.77
N HIS A 15 -5.25 10.83 1.80
CA HIS A 15 -4.61 11.36 0.60
C HIS A 15 -3.09 11.31 0.73
N LEU A 16 -2.45 10.78 -0.31
CA LEU A 16 -0.99 10.80 -0.43
C LEU A 16 -0.54 12.19 -0.91
N GLN A 17 0.33 12.83 -0.14
CA GLN A 17 0.92 14.12 -0.45
C GLN A 17 2.42 13.96 -0.74
N PRO A 18 2.91 14.29 -1.95
CA PRO A 18 4.33 14.28 -2.25
C PRO A 18 5.09 15.28 -1.37
N GLY A 19 6.33 14.97 -1.00
CA GLY A 19 7.18 15.86 -0.19
C GLY A 19 8.67 15.62 -0.39
N PRO A 20 9.54 16.44 0.24
CA PRO A 20 10.97 16.29 0.14
C PRO A 20 11.41 14.92 0.72
N GLY A 21 11.86 14.01 -0.13
CA GLY A 21 12.34 12.67 0.27
C GLY A 21 11.30 11.54 0.21
N GLY A 22 10.11 11.77 -0.34
CA GLY A 22 9.11 10.72 -0.53
C GLY A 22 7.69 11.26 -0.57
N ALA A 23 6.79 10.62 0.17
CA ALA A 23 5.41 11.05 0.31
C ALA A 23 4.97 10.97 1.78
N HIS A 24 3.86 11.61 2.12
CA HIS A 24 3.25 11.49 3.43
C HIS A 24 1.74 11.37 3.33
N ILE A 25 1.13 10.77 4.36
CA ILE A 25 -0.31 10.65 4.52
C ILE A 25 -0.67 11.16 5.91
N ALA A 26 -1.63 12.08 5.99
CA ALA A 26 -2.29 12.42 7.25
C ALA A 26 -3.27 11.29 7.60
N GLY A 27 -3.00 10.58 8.69
CA GLY A 27 -3.84 9.54 9.25
C GLY A 27 -5.11 10.10 9.90
N PRO A 28 -6.12 9.23 10.14
CA PRO A 28 -7.41 9.65 10.68
C PRO A 28 -7.35 10.11 12.15
N ASP A 29 -6.27 9.77 12.86
CA ASP A 29 -5.96 10.18 14.23
C ASP A 29 -5.21 11.52 14.30
N GLY A 30 -4.93 12.15 13.15
CA GLY A 30 -4.12 13.36 13.05
C GLY A 30 -2.60 13.11 12.97
N SER A 31 -2.15 11.86 12.98
CA SER A 31 -0.74 11.51 12.79
C SER A 31 -0.31 11.72 11.34
N VAL A 32 0.93 12.17 11.10
CA VAL A 32 1.50 12.23 9.75
C VAL A 32 2.47 11.08 9.57
N HIS A 33 2.17 10.20 8.63
CA HIS A 33 3.03 9.08 8.28
C HIS A 33 3.85 9.42 7.04
N TYR A 34 5.18 9.34 7.15
CA TYR A 34 6.09 9.48 6.02
C TYR A 34 6.30 8.11 5.36
N LEU A 35 6.07 8.06 4.06
CA LEU A 35 6.22 6.88 3.23
C LEU A 35 7.46 7.06 2.36
N ASN A 36 8.31 6.04 2.35
CA ASN A 36 9.32 5.90 1.31
C ASN A 36 8.65 5.62 -0.04
N GLN A 37 9.42 5.67 -1.13
CA GLN A 37 8.91 5.51 -2.49
C GLN A 37 8.16 4.17 -2.68
N THR A 38 8.67 3.07 -2.13
CA THR A 38 8.03 1.76 -2.22
C THR A 38 6.71 1.70 -1.49
N ALA A 39 6.63 2.20 -0.25
CA ALA A 39 5.40 2.22 0.53
C ALA A 39 4.34 3.11 -0.12
N ALA A 40 4.76 4.25 -0.69
CA ALA A 40 3.87 5.15 -1.43
C ALA A 40 3.28 4.46 -2.67
N ALA A 41 4.11 3.77 -3.45
CA ALA A 41 3.65 3.02 -4.61
C ALA A 41 2.71 1.87 -4.21
N VAL A 42 3.05 1.10 -3.16
CA VAL A 42 2.16 0.07 -2.62
C VAL A 42 0.80 0.65 -2.23
N TRP A 43 0.78 1.80 -1.56
CA TRP A 43 -0.47 2.47 -1.14
C TRP A 43 -1.28 2.96 -2.35
N LEU A 44 -0.64 3.52 -3.37
CA LEU A 44 -1.31 3.97 -4.61
C LEU A 44 -1.96 2.82 -5.38
N HIS A 45 -1.40 1.62 -5.31
CA HIS A 45 -1.92 0.42 -5.98
C HIS A 45 -2.92 -0.37 -5.13
N ALA A 46 -3.10 -0.01 -3.87
CA ALA A 46 -4.06 -0.64 -2.95
C ALA A 46 -5.48 -0.13 -3.20
N ASP A 47 -6.08 -0.54 -4.32
CA ASP A 47 -7.43 -0.14 -4.74
C ASP A 47 -8.51 -1.21 -4.45
N GLY A 48 -8.14 -2.30 -3.79
CA GLY A 48 -9.02 -3.44 -3.51
C GLY A 48 -9.34 -4.33 -4.71
N SER A 49 -8.72 -4.09 -5.88
CA SER A 49 -8.94 -4.88 -7.10
C SER A 49 -7.86 -5.94 -7.35
N ARG A 50 -6.66 -5.76 -6.77
CA ARG A 50 -5.51 -6.67 -6.90
C ARG A 50 -5.20 -7.35 -5.58
N ASP A 51 -4.74 -8.59 -5.63
CA ASP A 51 -4.11 -9.26 -4.49
C ASP A 51 -2.63 -8.87 -4.36
N LEU A 52 -1.95 -9.36 -3.32
CA LEU A 52 -0.54 -9.01 -3.05
C LEU A 52 0.41 -9.45 -4.16
N ALA A 53 0.18 -10.60 -4.78
CA ALA A 53 1.02 -11.12 -5.86
C ALA A 53 0.87 -10.28 -7.13
N ALA A 54 -0.36 -9.93 -7.50
CA ALA A 54 -0.64 -9.05 -8.62
C ALA A 54 -0.09 -7.64 -8.39
N LEU A 55 -0.16 -7.13 -7.15
CA LEU A 55 0.39 -5.84 -6.78
C LEU A 55 1.93 -5.85 -6.87
N ALA A 56 2.60 -6.89 -6.37
CA ALA A 56 4.04 -7.06 -6.52
C ALA A 56 4.47 -7.17 -7.99
N GLY A 57 3.70 -7.89 -8.81
CA GLY A 57 3.94 -7.99 -10.26
C GLY A 57 3.78 -6.64 -10.97
N ALA A 58 2.86 -5.78 -10.52
CA ALA A 58 2.68 -4.43 -11.05
C ALA A 58 3.83 -3.49 -10.64
N LEU A 59 4.34 -3.62 -9.40
CA LEU A 59 5.42 -2.77 -8.89
C LEU A 59 6.79 -3.13 -9.43
N ALA A 60 7.08 -4.41 -9.70
CA ALA A 60 8.39 -4.82 -10.22
C ALA A 60 8.89 -3.99 -11.41
N PRO A 61 8.13 -3.78 -12.50
CA PRO A 61 8.59 -2.96 -13.61
C PRO A 61 8.75 -1.48 -13.26
N GLU A 62 7.94 -0.94 -12.34
CA GLU A 62 8.05 0.46 -11.90
C GLU A 62 9.35 0.74 -11.15
N PHE A 63 9.86 -0.27 -10.43
CA PHE A 63 11.11 -0.21 -9.68
C PHE A 63 12.30 -0.84 -10.42
N GLY A 64 12.11 -1.31 -11.67
CA GLY A 64 13.16 -1.96 -12.46
C GLY A 64 13.67 -3.28 -11.87
N LEU A 65 12.81 -4.00 -11.14
CA LEU A 65 13.15 -5.27 -10.50
C LEU A 65 12.97 -6.44 -11.47
N ALA A 66 13.90 -7.39 -11.43
CA ALA A 66 13.84 -8.61 -12.26
C ALA A 66 12.75 -9.59 -11.80
N GLU A 67 12.41 -9.56 -10.51
CA GLU A 67 11.41 -10.43 -9.89
C GLU A 67 10.40 -9.61 -9.07
N PRO A 68 9.13 -10.03 -8.98
CA PRO A 68 8.13 -9.42 -8.12
C PRO A 68 8.57 -9.35 -6.64
N PRO A 69 8.64 -8.16 -6.01
CA PRO A 69 9.08 -8.01 -4.62
C PRO A 69 7.97 -8.37 -3.63
N LEU A 70 7.45 -9.61 -3.70
CA LEU A 70 6.27 -10.03 -2.93
C LEU A 70 6.46 -9.86 -1.42
N ALA A 71 7.60 -10.29 -0.88
CA ALA A 71 7.88 -10.18 0.55
C ALA A 71 7.93 -8.72 1.04
N ASP A 72 8.48 -7.80 0.22
CA ASP A 72 8.51 -6.38 0.57
C ASP A 72 7.12 -5.76 0.52
N VAL A 73 6.30 -6.15 -0.46
CA VAL A 73 4.88 -5.75 -0.57
C VAL A 73 4.08 -6.24 0.63
N GLU A 74 4.23 -7.51 1.02
CA GLU A 74 3.56 -8.08 2.19
C GLU A 74 3.90 -7.31 3.47
N ARG A 75 5.18 -7.03 3.71
CA ARG A 75 5.62 -6.21 4.85
C ARG A 75 5.08 -4.79 4.80
N ALA A 76 5.10 -4.16 3.62
CA ALA A 76 4.59 -2.80 3.45
C ALA A 76 3.09 -2.73 3.75
N ILE A 77 2.29 -3.65 3.22
CA ILE A 77 0.86 -3.74 3.51
C ILE A 77 0.61 -3.99 5.00
N ALA A 78 1.38 -4.87 5.65
CA ALA A 78 1.26 -5.09 7.09
C ALA A 78 1.52 -3.81 7.90
N LEU A 79 2.59 -3.06 7.57
CA LEU A 79 2.94 -1.81 8.23
C LEU A 79 1.92 -0.69 7.99
N LEU A 80 1.37 -0.60 6.78
CA LEU A 80 0.33 0.36 6.41
C LEU A 80 -0.99 0.04 7.12
N ARG A 81 -1.33 -1.25 7.25
CA ARG A 81 -2.52 -1.70 7.96
C ARG A 81 -2.45 -1.43 9.46
N ASP A 82 -1.31 -1.70 10.08
CA ASP A 82 -1.05 -1.40 11.50
C ASP A 82 -1.22 0.09 11.81
N ARG A 83 -0.93 0.97 10.84
CA ARG A 83 -1.11 2.42 10.91
C ARG A 83 -2.50 2.91 10.48
N GLY A 84 -3.42 2.01 10.15
CA GLY A 84 -4.77 2.36 9.68
C GLY A 84 -4.81 3.01 8.30
N LEU A 85 -3.73 2.92 7.51
CA LEU A 85 -3.63 3.52 6.16
C LEU A 85 -4.19 2.61 5.06
N VAL A 86 -4.25 1.31 5.32
CA VAL A 86 -4.86 0.29 4.46
C VAL A 86 -5.83 -0.52 5.33
N GLN A 87 -7.00 -0.82 4.78
CA GLN A 87 -8.03 -1.57 5.47
C GLN A 87 -7.58 -3.02 5.75
N PRO A 88 -8.05 -3.62 6.86
CA PRO A 88 -7.88 -5.06 7.06
C PRO A 88 -8.63 -5.83 5.96
N PRO A 89 -8.14 -7.02 5.58
CA PRO A 89 -8.89 -7.93 4.74
C PRO A 89 -10.20 -8.25 5.46
N GLY A 90 -11.32 -8.11 4.75
CA GLY A 90 -12.68 -8.04 5.29
C GLY A 90 -12.89 -8.67 6.67
N GLY A 91 -13.22 -7.82 7.65
CA GLY A 91 -13.81 -8.24 8.92
C GLY A 91 -15.28 -8.56 8.78
#